data_AF-A0A1H8RGX9-F1
#
_entry.id   AF-A0A1H8RGX9-F1
#
_cell.length_a   1.000
_cell.length_b   1.000
_cell.length_c   1.000
_cell.angle_alpha   90.00
_cell.angle_beta   90.00
_cell.angle_gamma   90.00
#
_symmetry.space_group_name_H-M   'P 1'
#
loop_
_entity.id
_entity.type
_entity.pdbx_description
1 polymer ?
#
loop_
_entity_poly.entity_id
_entity_poly.type
_entity_poly.pdbx_seq_one_letter_code
_entity_poly.pdbx_strand_id
1 'polypeptide(L)'
;MRKPRIFLASSVEGLDVANAINESLDYDAEIVHWKDGFSLSSYTIDSLMEKSRTVDFAIFVFTPDDVSTIREQSHLVVRDNVLFELGLFIGSLTKERCFIIKPRGINLHFPTDLLGLTPADFEGNRSDNDLTQAVNAPCNKVKKEIVRLGLASEDVAIIKARTKKTGFDYKIGTTELRLLLEVFEKGLHNVEGVVSSELFNGSNPNEFYSIAIVKLERLGLIEKSICNDNMYEYYTYSVTPDGLDYILANEVEVKAAKKPEPTKKDINPSAKDFDAFDDDIPF
;
A
#
# COMPACT_ATOMS: atom_id res chain seq x y z
N MET A 1 -8.40 19.33 13.76
CA MET A 1 -8.22 18.66 12.44
C MET A 1 -6.75 18.35 12.28
N ARG A 2 -6.38 17.16 11.81
CA ARG A 2 -4.98 16.85 11.50
C ARG A 2 -4.47 17.72 10.34
N LYS A 3 -3.15 17.88 10.21
CA LYS A 3 -2.57 18.52 9.03
C LYS A 3 -2.90 17.69 7.78
N PRO A 4 -3.18 18.33 6.64
CA PRO A 4 -3.34 17.64 5.36
C PRO A 4 -2.02 16.97 4.99
N ARG A 5 -2.11 15.71 4.56
CA ARG A 5 -0.95 14.99 4.04
C ARG A 5 -0.86 15.19 2.54
N ILE A 6 0.31 15.58 2.04
CA ILE A 6 0.50 15.92 0.63
C ILE A 6 1.65 15.10 0.06
N PHE A 7 1.37 14.34 -0.98
CA PHE A 7 2.45 13.72 -1.75
C PHE A 7 3.14 14.78 -2.61
N LEU A 8 4.47 14.86 -2.54
CA LEU A 8 5.26 15.79 -3.35
C LEU A 8 6.17 15.01 -4.29
N ALA A 9 5.89 15.13 -5.58
CA ALA A 9 6.64 14.52 -6.67
C ALA A 9 7.39 15.56 -7.49
N SER A 10 8.60 15.18 -7.92
CA SER A 10 9.44 15.93 -8.83
C SER A 10 10.35 14.96 -9.57
N SER A 11 10.93 15.41 -10.67
CA SER A 11 12.13 14.80 -11.20
C SER A 11 13.33 15.06 -10.28
N VAL A 12 14.50 14.50 -10.63
CA VAL A 12 15.76 14.81 -9.92
C VAL A 12 16.15 16.27 -10.15
N GLU A 13 15.91 16.76 -11.36
CA GLU A 13 16.18 18.12 -11.80
C GLU A 13 15.28 19.15 -11.08
N GLY A 14 14.04 18.79 -10.77
CA GLY A 14 13.10 19.62 -10.00
C GLY A 14 13.22 19.52 -8.47
N LEU A 15 14.24 18.82 -7.95
CA LEU A 15 14.36 18.54 -6.51
C LEU A 15 14.47 19.79 -5.65
N ASP A 16 15.25 20.79 -6.08
CA ASP A 16 15.43 22.03 -5.31
C ASP A 16 14.12 22.82 -5.19
N VAL A 17 13.29 22.78 -6.23
CA VAL A 17 11.95 23.36 -6.22
C VAL A 17 11.03 22.58 -5.27
N ALA A 18 11.12 21.25 -5.25
CA ALA A 18 10.37 20.42 -4.31
C ALA A 18 10.78 20.72 -2.86
N ASN A 19 12.08 20.85 -2.58
CA ASN A 19 12.57 21.23 -1.26
C ASN A 19 12.06 22.61 -0.82
N ALA A 20 12.06 23.59 -1.72
CA ALA A 20 11.51 24.93 -1.46
C ALA A 20 9.99 24.91 -1.18
N ILE A 21 9.24 24.05 -1.88
CA ILE A 21 7.81 23.83 -1.63
C ILE A 21 7.60 23.20 -0.26
N ASN A 22 8.42 22.21 0.10
CA ASN A 22 8.38 21.56 1.41
C ASN A 22 8.59 22.59 2.53
N GLU A 23 9.64 23.41 2.42
CA GLU A 23 9.92 24.50 3.36
C GLU A 23 8.75 25.50 3.44
N SER A 24 8.17 25.88 2.29
CA SER A 24 7.06 26.84 2.23
C SER A 24 5.74 26.33 2.82
N LEU A 25 5.58 25.02 2.98
CA LEU A 25 4.36 24.36 3.46
C LEU A 25 4.51 23.68 4.82
N ASP A 26 5.68 23.75 5.46
CA ASP A 26 6.01 23.05 6.73
C ASP A 26 4.97 23.28 7.85
N TYR A 27 4.50 24.51 8.01
CA TYR A 27 3.48 24.84 9.01
C TYR A 27 2.07 24.38 8.61
N ASP A 28 1.80 24.25 7.32
CA ASP A 28 0.46 24.11 6.75
C ASP A 28 0.09 22.65 6.43
N ALA A 29 1.07 21.80 6.12
CA ALA A 29 0.86 20.44 5.65
C ALA A 29 1.96 19.47 6.10
N GLU A 30 1.66 18.18 6.08
CA GLU A 30 2.64 17.10 6.21
C GLU A 30 3.04 16.62 4.82
N ILE A 31 4.25 16.95 4.40
CA ILE A 31 4.77 16.57 3.08
C ILE A 31 5.32 15.14 3.13
N VAL A 32 4.85 14.30 2.21
CA VAL A 32 5.41 12.99 1.93
C VAL A 32 6.22 13.11 0.65
N HIS A 33 7.54 13.26 0.79
CA HIS A 33 8.41 13.37 -0.37
C HIS A 33 8.43 12.04 -1.14
N TRP A 34 8.51 12.12 -2.47
CA TRP A 34 8.64 10.90 -3.28
C TRP A 34 9.82 10.03 -2.80
N LYS A 35 11.00 10.62 -2.56
CA LYS A 35 12.21 9.94 -2.09
C LYS A 35 12.09 9.19 -0.76
N ASP A 36 11.29 9.67 0.19
CA ASP A 36 11.31 9.22 1.60
C ASP A 36 10.52 7.92 1.87
N GLY A 37 10.42 7.03 0.89
CA GLY A 37 9.80 5.71 1.11
C GLY A 37 10.26 4.64 0.14
N PHE A 38 11.40 4.86 -0.53
CA PHE A 38 11.95 3.91 -1.48
C PHE A 38 13.21 3.26 -0.88
N SER A 39 13.06 2.13 -0.19
CA SER A 39 14.18 1.24 0.11
C SER A 39 14.80 0.74 -1.21
N LEU A 40 16.10 0.44 -1.21
CA LEU A 40 16.77 -0.21 -2.35
C LEU A 40 15.95 -1.44 -2.77
N SER A 41 15.37 -1.42 -3.99
CA SER A 41 14.42 -2.38 -4.62
C SER A 41 12.93 -1.99 -4.71
N SER A 42 12.45 -0.93 -4.04
CA SER A 42 11.01 -0.61 -3.94
C SER A 42 10.51 0.53 -4.83
N TYR A 43 11.19 0.82 -5.95
CA TYR A 43 10.70 1.75 -6.97
C TYR A 43 9.54 1.14 -7.78
N THR A 44 8.62 0.47 -7.10
CA THR A 44 7.52 -0.28 -7.68
C THR A 44 6.26 0.57 -7.70
N ILE A 45 5.44 0.35 -8.72
CA ILE A 45 4.12 0.96 -8.86
C ILE A 45 3.25 0.74 -7.61
N ASP A 46 3.42 -0.39 -6.90
CA ASP A 46 2.67 -0.74 -5.70
C ASP A 46 2.92 0.22 -4.54
N SER A 47 4.17 0.60 -4.28
CA SER A 47 4.52 1.56 -3.22
C SER A 47 3.90 2.93 -3.50
N LEU A 48 3.89 3.34 -4.77
CA LEU A 48 3.28 4.60 -5.20
C LEU A 48 1.74 4.57 -5.05
N MET A 49 1.11 3.44 -5.39
CA MET A 49 -0.32 3.21 -5.16
C MET A 49 -0.67 3.19 -3.67
N GLU A 50 0.21 2.67 -2.83
CA GLU A 50 0.03 2.72 -1.38
C GLU A 50 0.07 4.16 -0.88
N LYS A 51 1.12 4.91 -1.23
CA LYS A 51 1.25 6.33 -0.86
C LYS A 51 0.04 7.15 -1.30
N SER A 52 -0.46 6.94 -2.52
CA SER A 52 -1.61 7.67 -3.05
C SER A 52 -2.93 7.44 -2.30
N ARG A 53 -3.04 6.35 -1.54
CA ARG A 53 -4.18 6.08 -0.64
C ARG A 53 -4.06 6.77 0.71
N THR A 54 -2.84 7.21 1.07
CA THR A 54 -2.52 7.72 2.40
C THR A 54 -2.42 9.23 2.52
N VAL A 55 -2.53 9.94 1.40
CA VAL A 55 -2.46 11.39 1.33
C VAL A 55 -3.82 11.99 1.00
N ASP A 56 -4.00 13.28 1.31
CA ASP A 56 -5.22 14.03 0.99
C ASP A 56 -5.12 14.78 -0.34
N PHE A 57 -3.89 15.12 -0.74
CA PHE A 57 -3.57 15.89 -1.92
C PHE A 57 -2.23 15.44 -2.50
N ALA A 58 -1.95 15.85 -3.74
CA ALA A 58 -0.65 15.67 -4.36
C ALA A 58 -0.19 16.94 -5.10
N ILE A 59 1.11 17.22 -5.06
CA ILE A 59 1.77 18.29 -5.78
C ILE A 59 2.82 17.68 -6.70
N PHE A 60 2.80 18.07 -7.96
CA PHE A 60 3.75 17.64 -8.97
C PHE A 60 4.53 18.85 -9.48
N VAL A 61 5.85 18.80 -9.31
CA VAL A 61 6.77 19.80 -9.85
C VAL A 61 7.12 19.43 -11.28
N PHE A 62 6.71 20.27 -12.21
CA PHE A 62 6.86 20.10 -13.63
C PHE A 62 7.98 20.99 -14.13
N THR A 63 9.16 20.41 -14.35
CA THR A 63 10.33 21.07 -14.94
C THR A 63 10.55 20.60 -16.39
N PRO A 64 11.14 21.44 -17.27
CA PRO A 64 11.41 21.10 -18.67
C PRO A 64 12.64 20.19 -18.81
N ASP A 65 12.56 18.99 -18.26
CA ASP A 65 13.71 18.09 -18.12
C ASP A 65 14.06 17.38 -19.42
N ASP A 66 13.05 17.12 -20.26
CA ASP A 66 13.18 16.33 -21.47
C ASP A 66 12.71 17.11 -22.72
N VAL A 67 13.17 16.66 -23.89
CA VAL A 67 12.74 17.17 -25.20
C VAL A 67 12.08 16.03 -25.97
N SER A 68 10.84 16.24 -26.43
CA SER A 68 10.13 15.28 -27.26
C SER A 68 9.84 15.84 -28.63
N THR A 69 9.99 15.01 -29.67
CA THR A 69 9.62 15.37 -31.04
C THR A 69 8.19 14.90 -31.31
N ILE A 70 7.25 15.84 -31.37
CA ILE A 70 5.83 15.58 -31.62
C ILE A 70 5.47 16.21 -32.95
N ARG A 71 5.00 15.39 -33.90
CA ARG A 71 4.61 15.87 -35.25
C ARG A 71 5.71 16.73 -35.90
N GLU A 72 6.95 16.23 -35.86
CA GLU A 72 8.15 16.87 -36.43
C GLU A 72 8.59 18.18 -35.74
N GLN A 73 7.98 18.55 -34.61
CA GLN A 73 8.35 19.72 -33.81
C GLN A 73 8.95 19.29 -32.47
N SER A 74 10.07 19.89 -32.07
CA SER A 74 10.67 19.67 -30.76
C SER A 74 9.97 20.51 -29.71
N HIS A 75 9.53 19.85 -28.63
CA HIS A 75 8.87 20.48 -27.50
C HIS A 75 9.58 20.14 -26.20
N LEU A 76 9.66 21.12 -25.29
CA LEU A 76 10.03 20.86 -23.90
C LEU A 76 8.88 20.09 -23.23
N VAL A 77 9.21 18.97 -22.61
CA VAL A 77 8.26 18.11 -21.92
C VAL A 77 8.73 17.86 -20.49
N VAL A 78 7.76 17.47 -19.68
CA VAL A 78 8.04 16.96 -18.34
C VAL A 78 8.43 15.50 -18.45
N ARG A 79 9.33 15.07 -17.57
CA ARG A 79 9.78 13.69 -17.50
C ARG A 79 8.62 12.70 -17.37
N ASP A 80 8.65 11.65 -18.17
CA ASP A 80 7.56 10.67 -18.29
C ASP A 80 7.15 10.06 -16.94
N ASN A 81 8.09 9.82 -16.03
CA ASN A 81 7.81 9.27 -14.70
C ASN A 81 6.92 10.20 -13.88
N VAL A 82 7.21 11.51 -13.87
CA VAL A 82 6.42 12.49 -13.09
C VAL A 82 5.01 12.62 -13.69
N LEU A 83 4.89 12.52 -15.01
CA LEU A 83 3.62 12.50 -15.72
C LEU A 83 2.80 11.24 -15.39
N PHE A 84 3.44 10.08 -15.34
CA PHE A 84 2.84 8.81 -14.94
C PHE A 84 2.34 8.85 -13.49
N GLU A 85 3.17 9.36 -12.57
CA GLU A 85 2.80 9.53 -11.16
C GLU A 85 1.58 10.45 -11.02
N LEU A 86 1.51 11.55 -11.76
CA LEU A 86 0.32 12.41 -11.80
C LEU A 86 -0.92 11.62 -12.22
N GLY A 87 -0.85 10.84 -13.29
CA GLY A 87 -1.95 10.01 -13.76
C GLY A 87 -2.45 9.03 -12.69
N LEU A 88 -1.53 8.36 -11.99
CA LEU A 88 -1.84 7.44 -10.90
C LEU A 88 -2.54 8.14 -9.72
N PHE A 89 -2.08 9.33 -9.33
CA PHE A 89 -2.69 10.08 -8.24
C PHE A 89 -4.05 10.68 -8.62
N ILE A 90 -4.25 11.11 -9.87
CA ILE A 90 -5.58 11.50 -10.36
C ILE A 90 -6.57 10.32 -10.22
N GLY A 91 -6.13 9.10 -10.53
CA GLY A 91 -6.93 7.89 -10.38
C GLY A 91 -7.32 7.57 -8.92
N SER A 92 -6.48 7.95 -7.94
CA SER A 92 -6.71 7.68 -6.52
C SER A 92 -7.45 8.82 -5.78
N LEU A 93 -7.05 10.07 -6.03
CA LEU A 93 -7.50 11.25 -5.28
C LEU A 93 -8.51 12.12 -6.02
N THR A 94 -8.76 11.86 -7.31
CA THR A 94 -9.39 12.79 -8.27
C THR A 94 -8.50 13.95 -8.70
N LYS A 95 -8.84 14.54 -9.85
CA LYS A 95 -8.07 15.63 -10.48
C LYS A 95 -8.03 16.88 -9.61
N GLU A 96 -9.10 17.21 -8.88
CA GLU A 96 -9.21 18.44 -8.09
C GLU A 96 -8.23 18.46 -6.90
N ARG A 97 -7.74 17.28 -6.50
CA ARG A 97 -6.79 17.11 -5.39
C ARG A 97 -5.33 16.96 -5.85
N CYS A 98 -5.07 17.09 -7.15
CA CYS A 98 -3.74 17.02 -7.75
C CYS A 98 -3.35 18.39 -8.32
N PHE A 99 -2.27 18.97 -7.80
CA PHE A 99 -1.78 20.30 -8.18
C PHE A 99 -0.49 20.19 -8.99
N ILE A 100 -0.36 21.03 -10.01
CA ILE A 100 0.84 21.12 -10.84
C ILE A 100 1.51 22.46 -10.55
N ILE A 101 2.81 22.45 -10.26
CA ILE A 101 3.64 23.65 -10.11
C ILE A 101 4.72 23.63 -11.19
N LYS A 102 4.80 24.69 -11.99
CA LYS A 102 5.73 24.77 -13.13
C LYS A 102 6.42 26.14 -13.22
N PRO A 103 7.58 26.24 -13.89
CA PRO A 103 8.23 27.53 -14.09
C PRO A 103 7.40 28.43 -15.02
N ARG A 104 7.37 29.73 -14.68
CA ARG A 104 6.71 30.76 -15.47
C ARG A 104 7.42 30.96 -16.81
N GLY A 105 6.64 31.25 -17.85
CA GLY A 105 7.19 31.58 -19.18
C GLY A 105 7.72 30.39 -19.97
N ILE A 106 7.71 29.18 -19.40
CA ILE A 106 8.09 27.95 -20.10
C ILE A 106 6.83 27.29 -20.68
N ASN A 107 6.84 27.09 -21.99
CA ASN A 107 5.78 26.38 -22.70
C ASN A 107 6.07 24.87 -22.69
N LEU A 108 5.65 24.21 -21.61
CA LEU A 108 5.67 22.75 -21.51
C LEU A 108 4.53 22.16 -22.33
N HIS A 109 4.83 21.16 -23.15
CA HIS A 109 3.78 20.40 -23.83
C HIS A 109 3.13 19.44 -22.83
N PHE A 110 1.81 19.57 -22.67
CA PHE A 110 0.99 18.70 -21.82
C PHE A 110 0.13 17.77 -22.69
N PRO A 111 -0.09 16.50 -22.30
CA PRO A 111 -1.14 15.67 -22.86
C PRO A 111 -2.48 16.40 -22.81
N THR A 112 -3.25 16.34 -23.90
CA THR A 112 -4.55 17.00 -24.00
C THR A 112 -5.55 16.53 -22.93
N ASP A 113 -5.40 15.31 -22.43
CA ASP A 113 -6.23 14.76 -21.35
C ASP A 113 -5.99 15.46 -20.00
N LEU A 114 -4.86 16.16 -19.84
CA LEU A 114 -4.54 16.98 -18.67
C LEU A 114 -5.01 18.44 -18.78
N LEU A 115 -5.68 18.83 -19.87
CA LEU A 115 -6.18 20.21 -20.09
C LEU A 115 -7.18 20.70 -19.03
N GLY A 116 -7.65 19.82 -18.13
CA GLY A 116 -8.49 20.19 -16.99
C GLY A 116 -7.72 20.63 -15.73
N LEU A 117 -6.41 20.45 -15.66
CA LEU A 117 -5.57 20.89 -14.55
C LEU A 117 -4.88 22.20 -14.93
N THR A 118 -5.19 23.28 -14.20
CA THR A 118 -4.52 24.57 -14.40
C THR A 118 -3.24 24.61 -13.56
N PRO A 119 -2.04 24.65 -14.16
CA PRO A 119 -0.79 24.73 -13.40
C PRO A 119 -0.67 26.07 -12.66
N ALA A 120 0.01 26.04 -11.52
CA ALA A 120 0.43 27.24 -10.83
C ALA A 120 1.90 27.56 -11.21
N ASP A 121 2.13 28.79 -11.65
CA ASP A 121 3.47 29.22 -12.06
C ASP A 121 4.31 29.73 -10.89
N PHE A 122 5.59 29.34 -10.83
CA PHE A 122 6.62 29.97 -9.98
C PHE A 122 7.65 30.74 -10.82
N GLU A 123 8.31 31.73 -10.23
CA GLU A 123 9.37 32.49 -10.89
C GLU A 123 10.72 31.79 -10.72
N GLY A 124 11.14 31.00 -11.70
CA GLY A 124 12.40 30.26 -11.63
C GLY A 124 13.65 31.12 -11.79
N ASN A 125 13.53 32.31 -12.41
CA ASN A 125 14.67 33.16 -12.78
C ASN A 125 14.75 34.42 -11.91
N ARG A 126 14.50 34.29 -10.61
CA ARG A 126 14.62 35.43 -9.68
C ARG A 126 16.07 35.90 -9.60
N SER A 127 16.25 37.21 -9.47
CA SER A 127 17.58 37.82 -9.34
C SER A 127 18.34 37.40 -8.06
N ASP A 128 17.62 36.99 -7.02
CA ASP A 128 18.17 36.52 -5.74
C ASP A 128 18.32 34.99 -5.66
N ASN A 129 17.87 34.25 -6.69
CA ASN A 129 17.82 32.79 -6.73
C ASN A 129 17.09 32.13 -5.53
N ASP A 130 16.25 32.87 -4.81
CA ASP A 130 15.50 32.34 -3.66
C ASP A 130 14.26 31.56 -4.15
N LEU A 131 14.40 30.24 -4.23
CA LEU A 131 13.32 29.35 -4.66
C LEU A 131 12.15 29.32 -3.67
N THR A 132 12.40 29.48 -2.38
CA THR A 132 11.35 29.51 -1.35
C THR A 132 10.44 30.73 -1.56
N GLN A 133 11.02 31.88 -1.91
CA GLN A 133 10.25 33.05 -2.34
C GLN A 133 9.61 32.87 -3.72
N ALA A 134 10.25 32.13 -4.64
CA ALA A 134 9.67 31.85 -5.95
C ALA A 134 8.38 31.04 -5.89
N VAL A 135 8.35 30.02 -5.03
CA VAL A 135 7.21 29.08 -4.89
C VAL A 135 6.16 29.56 -3.89
N ASN A 136 6.40 30.65 -3.15
CA ASN A 136 5.46 31.19 -2.19
C ASN A 136 4.05 31.44 -2.78
N ALA A 137 3.99 32.06 -3.95
CA ALA A 137 2.72 32.35 -4.63
C ALA A 137 1.94 31.08 -5.03
N PRO A 138 2.52 30.08 -5.73
CA PRO A 138 1.83 28.83 -5.99
C PRO A 138 1.50 28.04 -4.71
N CYS A 139 2.37 28.00 -3.71
CA CYS A 139 2.06 27.39 -2.41
C CYS A 139 0.84 28.03 -1.74
N ASN A 140 0.71 29.35 -1.77
CA ASN A 140 -0.47 30.05 -1.25
C ASN A 140 -1.76 29.71 -2.02
N LYS A 141 -1.68 29.46 -3.34
CA LYS A 141 -2.83 28.98 -4.12
C LYS A 141 -3.22 27.56 -3.71
N VAL A 142 -2.25 26.67 -3.58
CA VAL A 142 -2.47 25.30 -3.10
C VAL A 142 -3.13 25.30 -1.72
N LYS A 143 -2.68 26.15 -0.79
CA LYS A 143 -3.28 26.28 0.54
C LYS A 143 -4.75 26.67 0.51
N LYS A 144 -5.12 27.61 -0.36
CA LYS A 144 -6.53 28.00 -0.55
C LYS A 144 -7.37 26.83 -1.05
N GLU A 145 -6.85 26.04 -1.99
CA GLU A 145 -7.55 24.87 -2.50
C GLU A 145 -7.68 23.76 -1.47
N ILE A 146 -6.65 23.52 -0.65
CA ILE A 146 -6.69 22.58 0.47
C ILE A 146 -7.81 22.95 1.45
N VAL A 147 -7.89 24.22 1.85
CA VAL A 147 -8.95 24.71 2.74
C VAL A 147 -10.33 24.57 2.09
N ARG A 148 -10.44 24.87 0.79
CA ARG A 148 -11.69 24.77 0.04
C ARG A 148 -12.20 23.32 -0.09
N LEU A 149 -11.31 22.38 -0.37
CA LEU A 149 -11.65 20.98 -0.65
C LEU A 149 -11.74 20.11 0.61
N GLY A 150 -11.12 20.55 1.71
CA GLY A 150 -11.04 19.79 2.95
C GLY A 150 -10.24 18.48 2.80
N LEU A 151 -10.09 17.75 3.90
CA LEU A 151 -9.37 16.48 3.91
C LEU A 151 -10.09 15.42 3.07
N ALA A 152 -9.34 14.49 2.46
CA ALA A 152 -9.93 13.39 1.70
C ALA A 152 -10.54 12.32 2.63
N SER A 153 -10.04 12.27 3.88
CA SER A 153 -10.63 11.50 4.99
C SER A 153 -10.29 12.17 6.32
N GLU A 154 -11.26 12.25 7.23
CA GLU A 154 -11.03 12.81 8.57
C GLU A 154 -10.24 11.85 9.48
N ASP A 155 -10.33 10.53 9.23
CA ASP A 155 -9.69 9.51 10.04
C ASP A 155 -8.39 8.97 9.43
N VAL A 156 -7.28 9.16 10.13
CA VAL A 156 -5.99 8.51 9.80
C VAL A 156 -6.12 6.98 9.83
N ALA A 157 -7.01 6.44 10.67
CA ALA A 157 -7.31 5.02 10.72
C ALA A 157 -7.99 4.51 9.43
N ILE A 158 -8.82 5.33 8.76
CA ILE A 158 -9.42 4.99 7.47
C ILE A 158 -8.37 5.01 6.36
N ILE A 159 -7.38 5.91 6.44
CA ILE A 159 -6.22 5.91 5.54
C ILE A 159 -5.43 4.61 5.66
N LYS A 160 -5.12 4.15 6.89
CA LYS A 160 -4.49 2.84 7.11
C LYS A 160 -5.39 1.67 6.70
N ALA A 161 -6.70 1.78 6.88
CA ALA A 161 -7.66 0.76 6.46
C ALA A 161 -7.88 0.71 4.94
N ARG A 162 -7.71 1.83 4.21
CA ARG A 162 -7.76 1.89 2.73
C ARG A 162 -6.58 1.19 2.06
N THR A 163 -5.53 0.91 2.82
CA THR A 163 -4.44 -0.01 2.43
C THR A 163 -4.87 -1.47 2.41
N LYS A 164 -6.06 -1.83 2.95
CA LYS A 164 -6.66 -3.15 2.65
C LYS A 164 -6.76 -3.30 1.15
N LYS A 165 -6.11 -4.34 0.62
CA LYS A 165 -6.03 -4.64 -0.82
C LYS A 165 -7.40 -4.90 -1.47
N THR A 166 -8.53 -4.85 -0.74
CA THR A 166 -9.87 -5.19 -1.23
C THR A 166 -11.00 -4.38 -0.58
N GLY A 167 -12.01 -3.99 -1.37
CA GLY A 167 -13.30 -3.45 -0.91
C GLY A 167 -14.29 -4.50 -0.36
N PHE A 168 -13.80 -5.69 0.01
CA PHE A 168 -14.59 -6.77 0.58
C PHE A 168 -14.33 -6.86 2.09
N ASP A 169 -15.40 -6.97 2.87
CA ASP A 169 -15.30 -7.22 4.31
C ASP A 169 -15.24 -8.73 4.56
N TYR A 170 -14.04 -9.29 4.62
CA TYR A 170 -13.84 -10.71 4.92
C TYR A 170 -13.97 -10.94 6.43
N LYS A 171 -14.92 -11.79 6.82
CA LYS A 171 -15.02 -12.27 8.19
C LYS A 171 -13.79 -13.11 8.55
N ILE A 172 -13.14 -12.76 9.64
CA ILE A 172 -12.07 -13.52 10.28
C ILE A 172 -12.71 -14.54 11.19
N GLY A 173 -12.49 -15.83 10.89
CA GLY A 173 -12.94 -16.94 11.73
C GLY A 173 -11.77 -17.58 12.48
N THR A 174 -12.06 -18.69 13.14
CA THR A 174 -11.10 -19.44 13.95
C THR A 174 -9.86 -19.88 13.16
N THR A 175 -10.04 -20.30 11.90
CA THR A 175 -8.94 -20.72 11.02
C THR A 175 -8.01 -19.56 10.68
N GLU A 176 -8.58 -18.38 10.36
CA GLU A 176 -7.78 -17.18 10.09
C GLU A 176 -7.03 -16.70 11.34
N LEU A 177 -7.68 -16.68 12.52
CA LEU A 177 -7.01 -16.30 13.77
C LEU A 177 -5.88 -17.26 14.13
N ARG A 178 -6.08 -18.57 13.93
CA ARG A 178 -5.07 -19.59 14.20
C ARG A 178 -3.86 -19.43 13.28
N LEU A 179 -4.10 -19.26 11.98
CA LEU A 179 -3.03 -19.06 11.00
C LEU A 179 -2.27 -17.75 11.27
N LEU A 180 -2.97 -16.67 11.60
CA LEU A 180 -2.36 -15.39 11.96
C LEU A 180 -1.44 -15.53 13.17
N LEU A 181 -1.89 -16.23 14.22
CA LEU A 181 -1.08 -16.51 15.40
C LEU A 181 0.10 -17.43 15.09
N GLU A 182 -0.10 -18.44 14.24
CA GLU A 182 0.95 -19.38 13.84
C GLU A 182 2.09 -18.68 13.09
N VAL A 183 1.76 -17.78 12.15
CA VAL A 183 2.75 -16.96 11.44
C VAL A 183 3.47 -16.01 12.40
N PHE A 184 2.76 -15.42 13.37
CA PHE A 184 3.38 -14.60 14.41
C PHE A 184 4.37 -15.40 15.27
N GLU A 185 3.93 -16.50 15.89
CA GLU A 185 4.73 -17.30 16.81
C GLU A 185 5.97 -17.89 16.13
N LYS A 186 5.83 -18.44 14.91
CA LYS A 186 6.96 -18.97 14.13
C LYS A 186 7.88 -17.87 13.60
N GLY A 187 7.34 -16.68 13.34
CA GLY A 187 8.07 -15.51 12.83
C GLY A 187 8.91 -14.77 13.86
N LEU A 188 8.71 -14.99 15.17
CA LEU A 188 9.40 -14.25 16.25
C LEU A 188 10.94 -14.32 16.19
N HIS A 189 11.49 -15.35 15.55
CA HIS A 189 12.93 -15.58 15.45
C HIS A 189 13.44 -15.58 14.00
N ASN A 190 12.62 -15.17 13.02
CA ASN A 190 12.98 -15.17 11.62
C ASN A 190 12.82 -13.78 11.00
N VAL A 191 13.93 -13.22 10.48
CA VAL A 191 13.96 -11.89 9.85
C VAL A 191 13.26 -11.88 8.50
N GLU A 192 13.17 -13.02 7.81
CA GLU A 192 12.61 -13.16 6.47
C GLU A 192 11.16 -13.70 6.46
N GLY A 193 10.58 -13.92 7.65
CA GLY A 193 9.24 -14.47 7.82
C GLY A 193 9.20 -16.00 7.79
N VAL A 194 8.00 -16.57 7.83
CA VAL A 194 7.76 -18.01 7.92
C VAL A 194 7.62 -18.62 6.53
N VAL A 195 8.38 -19.69 6.26
CA VAL A 195 8.38 -20.33 4.94
C VAL A 195 7.03 -20.98 4.64
N SER A 196 6.53 -20.83 3.42
CA SER A 196 5.27 -21.40 2.96
C SER A 196 5.16 -22.91 3.24
N SER A 197 6.23 -23.67 3.02
CA SER A 197 6.25 -25.11 3.31
C SER A 197 5.99 -25.43 4.78
N GLU A 198 6.48 -24.60 5.71
CA GLU A 198 6.29 -24.76 7.15
C GLU A 198 4.83 -24.50 7.58
N LEU A 199 4.11 -23.67 6.83
CA LEU A 199 2.70 -23.37 7.09
C LEU A 199 1.76 -24.41 6.48
N PHE A 200 2.04 -24.91 5.27
CA PHE A 200 1.09 -25.75 4.53
C PHE A 200 1.41 -27.25 4.52
N ASN A 201 2.64 -27.68 4.83
CA ASN A 201 2.99 -29.11 4.79
C ASN A 201 2.54 -29.87 6.05
N GLY A 202 2.34 -29.17 7.17
CA GLY A 202 1.92 -29.76 8.45
C GLY A 202 0.49 -29.45 8.88
N SER A 203 -0.25 -28.68 8.08
CA SER A 203 -1.61 -28.24 8.41
C SER A 203 -2.60 -29.40 8.38
N ASN A 204 -3.52 -29.41 9.35
CA ASN A 204 -4.61 -30.38 9.43
C ASN A 204 -5.41 -30.36 8.10
N PRO A 205 -5.63 -31.51 7.43
CA PRO A 205 -6.35 -31.56 6.15
C PRO A 205 -7.77 -30.97 6.18
N ASN A 206 -8.36 -30.79 7.37
CA ASN A 206 -9.65 -30.14 7.56
C ASN A 206 -9.57 -28.59 7.65
N GLU A 207 -8.38 -28.00 7.67
CA GLU A 207 -8.16 -26.56 7.79
C GLU A 207 -7.69 -25.97 6.47
N PHE A 208 -8.57 -25.18 5.83
CA PHE A 208 -8.29 -24.53 4.54
C PHE A 208 -7.41 -23.28 4.71
N TYR A 209 -6.17 -23.48 5.16
CA TYR A 209 -5.18 -22.41 5.31
C TYR A 209 -4.93 -21.64 3.99
N SER A 210 -5.10 -22.29 2.83
CA SER A 210 -4.97 -21.64 1.51
C SER A 210 -5.94 -20.48 1.31
N ILE A 211 -7.16 -20.55 1.86
CA ILE A 211 -8.13 -19.44 1.79
C ILE A 211 -7.87 -18.45 2.91
N ALA A 212 -7.54 -18.95 4.12
CA ALA A 212 -7.27 -18.11 5.27
C ALA A 212 -6.08 -17.16 5.02
N ILE A 213 -4.98 -17.66 4.44
CA ILE A 213 -3.81 -16.84 4.11
C ILE A 213 -4.15 -15.73 3.12
N VAL A 214 -4.97 -16.04 2.11
CA VAL A 214 -5.40 -15.06 1.11
C VAL A 214 -6.28 -14.00 1.76
N LYS A 215 -7.22 -14.38 2.62
CA LYS A 215 -8.04 -13.40 3.37
C LYS A 215 -7.17 -12.50 4.23
N LEU A 216 -6.25 -13.07 5.01
CA LEU A 216 -5.36 -12.30 5.89
C LEU A 216 -4.46 -11.35 5.08
N GLU A 217 -3.96 -11.78 3.93
CA GLU A 217 -3.20 -10.93 3.00
C GLU A 217 -4.06 -9.79 2.43
N ARG A 218 -5.31 -10.09 2.03
CA ARG A 218 -6.24 -9.07 1.53
C ARG A 218 -6.67 -8.07 2.61
N LEU A 219 -6.77 -8.54 3.84
CA LEU A 219 -7.06 -7.71 5.02
C LEU A 219 -5.83 -6.94 5.52
N GLY A 220 -4.65 -7.17 4.94
CA GLY A 220 -3.40 -6.48 5.29
C GLY A 220 -2.78 -6.95 6.61
N LEU A 221 -3.23 -8.07 7.19
CA LEU A 221 -2.74 -8.59 8.47
C LEU A 221 -1.49 -9.46 8.31
N ILE A 222 -1.30 -10.03 7.12
CA ILE A 222 -0.12 -10.79 6.72
C ILE A 222 0.41 -10.22 5.41
N GLU A 223 1.72 -10.16 5.28
CA GLU A 223 2.40 -9.89 4.01
C GLU A 223 3.06 -11.16 3.47
N LYS A 224 3.23 -11.20 2.15
CA LYS A 224 3.83 -12.31 1.42
C LYS A 224 5.06 -11.79 0.69
N SER A 225 6.20 -12.44 0.89
CA SER A 225 7.47 -12.11 0.28
C SER A 225 8.02 -13.29 -0.54
N ILE A 226 8.94 -12.99 -1.46
CA ILE A 226 9.68 -13.99 -2.24
C ILE A 226 11.12 -13.98 -1.70
N CYS A 227 11.58 -15.12 -1.20
CA CYS A 227 12.94 -15.36 -0.76
C CYS A 227 13.65 -16.32 -1.72
N ASN A 228 14.98 -16.27 -1.72
CA ASN A 228 15.83 -17.09 -2.58
C ASN A 228 17.05 -17.57 -1.78
N ASP A 229 17.32 -18.88 -1.81
CA ASP A 229 18.48 -19.52 -1.14
C ASP A 229 19.61 -19.92 -2.11
N ASN A 230 19.63 -19.33 -3.30
CA ASN A 230 20.47 -19.64 -4.47
C ASN A 230 20.14 -20.96 -5.19
N MET A 231 19.29 -21.83 -4.64
CA MET A 231 18.81 -23.04 -5.33
C MET A 231 17.34 -22.94 -5.73
N TYR A 232 16.51 -22.33 -4.89
CA TYR A 232 15.07 -22.22 -5.11
C TYR A 232 14.54 -20.85 -4.69
N GLU A 233 13.53 -20.38 -5.43
CA GLU A 233 12.67 -19.28 -5.01
C GLU A 233 11.47 -19.85 -4.25
N TYR A 234 11.17 -19.27 -3.09
CA TYR A 234 10.07 -19.72 -2.25
C TYR A 234 9.35 -18.53 -1.61
N TYR A 235 8.09 -18.76 -1.22
CA TYR A 235 7.30 -17.75 -0.53
C TYR A 235 7.51 -17.81 0.98
N THR A 236 7.61 -16.64 1.60
CA THR A 236 7.55 -16.47 3.05
C THR A 236 6.39 -15.55 3.42
N TYR A 237 5.93 -15.66 4.67
CA TYR A 237 4.84 -14.86 5.22
C TYR A 237 5.24 -14.26 6.56
N SER A 238 4.96 -12.97 6.75
CA SER A 238 5.20 -12.24 8.00
C SER A 238 3.93 -11.51 8.44
N VAL A 239 3.79 -11.31 9.75
CA VAL A 239 2.71 -10.51 10.31
C VAL A 239 3.07 -9.04 10.18
N THR A 240 2.16 -8.24 9.62
CA THR A 240 2.33 -6.80 9.48
C THR A 240 2.12 -6.09 10.83
N PRO A 241 2.50 -4.82 10.98
CA PRO A 241 2.14 -4.04 12.18
C PRO A 241 0.64 -4.05 12.48
N ASP A 242 -0.21 -3.92 11.45
CA ASP A 242 -1.66 -3.99 11.61
C ASP A 242 -2.13 -5.40 12.02
N GLY A 243 -1.45 -6.45 11.54
CA GLY A 243 -1.64 -7.83 12.00
C GLY A 243 -1.33 -8.03 13.48
N LEU A 244 -0.24 -7.43 13.97
CA LEU A 244 0.13 -7.45 15.39
C LEU A 244 -0.90 -6.72 16.25
N ASP A 245 -1.30 -5.51 15.86
CA ASP A 245 -2.33 -4.75 16.54
C ASP A 245 -3.66 -5.52 16.57
N TYR A 246 -3.99 -6.23 15.48
CA TYR A 246 -5.17 -7.09 15.41
C TYR A 246 -5.09 -8.28 16.38
N ILE A 247 -3.93 -8.95 16.48
CA ILE A 247 -3.73 -10.03 17.46
C ILE A 247 -3.93 -9.51 18.89
N LEU A 248 -3.35 -8.36 19.22
CA LEU A 248 -3.43 -7.75 20.55
C LEU A 248 -4.87 -7.31 20.88
N ALA A 249 -5.58 -6.72 19.92
CA ALA A 249 -6.98 -6.30 20.11
C ALA A 249 -7.94 -7.48 20.30
N ASN A 250 -7.63 -8.66 19.73
CA ASN A 250 -8.49 -9.84 19.75
C ASN A 250 -7.88 -11.00 20.55
N GLU A 251 -7.05 -10.70 21.56
CA GLU A 251 -6.24 -11.68 22.28
C GLU A 251 -7.05 -12.87 22.83
N VAL A 252 -8.27 -12.63 23.34
CA VAL A 252 -9.16 -13.67 23.89
C VAL A 252 -9.59 -14.66 22.81
N GLU A 253 -10.00 -14.17 21.64
CA GLU A 253 -10.48 -14.99 20.53
C GLU A 253 -9.31 -15.76 19.88
N VAL A 254 -8.17 -15.09 19.74
CA VAL A 254 -6.92 -15.68 19.24
C VAL A 254 -6.47 -16.84 20.14
N LYS A 255 -6.47 -16.64 21.47
CA LYS A 255 -6.15 -17.71 22.43
C LYS A 255 -7.18 -18.85 22.41
N ALA A 256 -8.46 -18.54 22.23
CA ALA A 256 -9.51 -19.55 22.11
C ALA A 256 -9.34 -20.41 20.84
N ALA A 257 -8.93 -19.78 19.73
CA ALA A 257 -8.67 -20.47 18.46
C ALA A 257 -7.52 -21.49 18.53
N LYS A 258 -6.63 -21.41 19.52
CA LYS A 258 -5.53 -22.37 19.73
C LYS A 258 -6.00 -23.77 20.17
N LYS A 259 -7.22 -23.91 20.70
CA LYS A 259 -7.75 -25.22 21.13
C LYS A 259 -8.43 -25.93 19.95
N PRO A 260 -8.09 -27.20 19.64
CA PRO A 260 -8.89 -27.98 18.69
C PRO A 260 -10.29 -28.18 19.27
N GLU A 261 -11.34 -28.07 18.43
CA GLU A 261 -12.68 -28.48 18.84
C GLU A 261 -12.64 -29.95 19.30
N PRO A 262 -13.30 -30.30 20.42
CA PRO A 262 -13.38 -31.69 20.82
C PRO A 262 -14.16 -32.46 19.75
N THR A 263 -13.51 -33.46 19.16
CA THR A 263 -14.17 -34.41 18.26
C THR A 263 -15.37 -35.00 19.00
N LYS A 264 -16.56 -34.89 18.40
CA LYS A 264 -17.75 -35.58 18.89
C LYS A 264 -17.41 -37.07 18.99
N LYS A 265 -17.42 -37.61 20.21
CA LYS A 265 -17.28 -39.05 20.44
C LYS A 265 -18.38 -39.75 19.65
N ASP A 266 -17.99 -40.61 18.71
CA ASP A 266 -18.88 -41.53 18.04
C ASP A 266 -19.61 -42.38 19.11
N ILE A 267 -20.93 -42.25 19.13
CA ILE A 267 -21.81 -43.08 19.94
C ILE A 267 -21.81 -44.45 19.28
N ASN A 268 -21.07 -45.39 19.88
CA ASN A 268 -21.00 -46.78 19.47
C ASN A 268 -22.39 -47.45 19.63
N PRO A 269 -23.06 -47.91 18.55
CA PRO A 269 -24.27 -48.71 18.70
C PRO A 269 -23.89 -50.18 18.88
N SER A 270 -24.07 -50.66 20.12
CA SER A 270 -24.35 -52.03 20.55
C SER A 270 -23.61 -53.19 19.86
N ALA A 271 -22.82 -53.90 20.66
CA ALA A 271 -22.49 -55.31 20.45
C ALA A 271 -23.76 -56.14 20.21
N LYS A 272 -23.76 -56.90 19.11
CA LYS A 272 -24.55 -58.12 18.97
C LYS A 272 -23.61 -59.27 18.67
N ASP A 273 -23.81 -60.32 19.44
CA ASP A 273 -23.07 -61.57 19.49
C ASP A 273 -22.85 -62.20 18.11
N PHE A 274 -21.63 -62.67 17.88
CA PHE A 274 -21.33 -63.72 16.91
C PHE A 274 -20.63 -64.85 17.66
N ASP A 275 -21.44 -65.75 18.20
CA ASP A 275 -21.03 -67.07 18.64
C ASP A 275 -21.03 -68.01 17.43
N ALA A 276 -19.84 -68.55 17.15
CA ALA A 276 -19.50 -69.91 16.74
C ALA A 276 -20.14 -70.60 15.51
N PHE A 277 -19.32 -71.49 14.94
CA PHE A 277 -19.59 -72.55 13.95
C PHE A 277 -19.58 -72.10 12.48
N ASP A 278 -18.95 -72.79 11.53
CA ASP A 278 -18.02 -73.92 11.52
C ASP A 278 -17.38 -73.90 10.13
N ASP A 279 -16.16 -74.41 10.01
CA ASP A 279 -15.51 -74.64 8.73
C ASP A 279 -16.32 -75.65 7.90
N ASP A 280 -16.83 -75.25 6.73
CA ASP A 280 -17.13 -76.18 5.64
C ASP A 280 -17.16 -75.46 4.28
N ILE A 281 -16.05 -75.57 3.56
CA ILE A 281 -15.96 -75.34 2.12
C ILE A 281 -16.45 -76.61 1.42
N PRO A 282 -17.36 -76.51 0.44
CA PRO A 282 -17.08 -77.21 -0.81
C PRO A 282 -17.52 -76.49 -2.11
N PHE A 283 -16.55 -76.48 -3.04
CA PHE A 283 -16.57 -76.26 -4.50
C PHE A 283 -16.73 -74.84 -5.07
#